data_AF-A0A1W9X015-F1
#
_entry.id   AF-A0A1W9X015-F1
#
_cell.length_a   1.000
_cell.length_b   1.000
_cell.length_c   1.000
_cell.angle_alpha   90.00
_cell.angle_beta   90.00
_cell.angle_gamma   90.00
#
_symmetry.space_group_name_H-M   'P 1'
#
loop_
_entity.id
_entity.type
_entity.pdbx_description
1 polymer ?
#
loop_
_entity_poly.entity_id
_entity_poly.type
_entity_poly.pdbx_seq_one_letter_code
_entity_poly.pdbx_strand_id
1 'polypeptide(L)'
;MSFMRKKLAGHLNRRDDYLALKISFEGIDAETCQNQGRFVYEFMMMLLKKSELLNYPQLSALIGQSVGETTHIPGLSRFITRMVQHTEPDKSLVLMIDEIDKSANNQLVLDFLGMLRNKYLQRSEGEDHTFQSVILAGVHDVKTLKAKIRPDDERRYNSPWNIAAD
;
A
#
# COMPACT_ATOMS: atom_id res chain seq x y z
N MET A 1 11.35 18.34 2.64
CA MET A 1 10.24 17.42 2.35
C MET A 1 10.37 16.01 2.98
N SER A 2 11.58 15.43 3.12
CA SER A 2 11.78 14.10 3.77
C SER A 2 11.41 14.05 5.27
N PHE A 3 11.56 15.16 6.01
CA PHE A 3 11.37 15.23 7.46
C PHE A 3 9.90 15.08 7.93
N MET A 4 8.93 15.74 7.27
CA MET A 4 7.52 15.65 7.67
C MET A 4 6.92 14.25 7.42
N ARG A 5 7.39 13.54 6.39
CA ARG A 5 6.89 12.20 6.04
C ARG A 5 7.29 11.13 7.05
N LYS A 6 8.46 11.25 7.67
CA LYS A 6 8.85 10.37 8.79
C LYS A 6 8.01 10.66 10.04
N LYS A 7 7.62 11.92 10.24
CA LYS A 7 6.88 12.37 11.42
C LYS A 7 5.46 11.83 11.47
N LEU A 8 4.74 11.76 10.34
CA LEU A 8 3.36 11.24 10.31
C LEU A 8 3.28 9.74 10.67
N ALA A 9 4.06 8.89 10.00
CA ALA A 9 4.10 7.47 10.33
C ALA A 9 4.51 7.23 11.79
N GLY A 10 5.49 7.99 12.28
CA GLY A 10 5.91 7.93 13.68
C GLY A 10 4.82 8.41 14.65
N HIS A 11 4.01 9.40 14.27
CA HIS A 11 2.91 9.89 15.09
C HIS A 11 1.75 8.88 15.14
N LEU A 12 1.37 8.28 14.00
CA LEU A 12 0.36 7.22 13.94
C LEU A 12 0.78 6.00 14.77
N ASN A 13 2.03 5.56 14.66
CA ASN A 13 2.55 4.41 15.41
C ASN A 13 2.73 4.65 16.92
N ARG A 14 2.53 5.88 17.42
CA ARG A 14 2.44 6.17 18.86
C ARG A 14 1.02 6.04 19.40
N ARG A 15 0.03 5.88 18.52
CA ARG A 15 -1.35 5.65 18.91
C ARG A 15 -1.64 4.16 18.91
N ASP A 16 -2.41 3.73 19.90
CA ASP A 16 -2.74 2.31 20.07
C ASP A 16 -3.73 1.81 19.00
N ASP A 17 -4.48 2.70 18.36
CA ASP A 17 -5.50 2.39 17.34
C ASP A 17 -4.96 2.40 15.90
N TYR A 18 -3.66 2.69 15.68
CA TYR A 18 -3.06 2.69 14.33
C TYR A 18 -1.80 1.84 14.22
N LEU A 19 -1.64 1.20 13.06
CA LEU A 19 -0.39 0.64 12.58
C LEU A 19 -0.06 1.20 11.19
N ALA A 20 0.90 2.12 11.13
CA ALA A 20 1.38 2.73 9.89
C ALA A 20 2.61 1.98 9.34
N LEU A 21 2.38 1.21 8.27
CA LEU A 21 3.40 0.52 7.49
C LEU A 21 3.94 1.47 6.41
N LYS A 22 5.01 2.20 6.75
CA LYS A 22 5.72 3.06 5.80
C LYS A 22 6.81 2.28 5.04
N ILE A 23 6.68 2.23 3.72
CA ILE A 23 7.62 1.65 2.76
C ILE A 23 8.06 2.68 1.70
N SER A 24 9.07 2.36 0.89
CA SER A 24 9.60 3.24 -0.17
C SER A 24 9.87 2.44 -1.43
N PHE A 25 9.43 2.96 -2.58
CA PHE A 25 9.67 2.35 -3.89
C PHE A 25 11.00 2.80 -4.52
N GLU A 26 11.80 3.62 -3.84
CA GLU A 26 13.10 4.09 -4.33
C GLU A 26 14.08 2.94 -4.68
N GLY A 27 13.98 1.81 -3.99
CA GLY A 27 14.80 0.62 -4.23
C GLY A 27 14.23 -0.36 -5.26
N ILE A 28 13.05 -0.10 -5.83
CA ILE A 28 12.44 -0.98 -6.84
C ILE A 28 12.94 -0.54 -8.21
N ASP A 29 13.71 -1.40 -8.86
CA ASP A 29 14.20 -1.17 -10.21
C ASP A 29 13.17 -1.52 -11.30
N ALA A 30 13.49 -1.13 -12.53
CA ALA A 30 12.60 -1.35 -13.68
C ALA A 30 12.39 -2.85 -13.96
N GLU A 31 13.40 -3.70 -13.74
CA GLU A 31 13.32 -5.14 -13.96
C GLU A 31 12.35 -5.81 -12.98
N THR A 32 12.39 -5.41 -11.71
CA THR A 32 11.43 -5.84 -10.68
C THR A 32 10.02 -5.47 -11.07
N CYS A 33 9.81 -4.25 -11.58
CA CYS A 33 8.50 -3.81 -12.05
C CYS A 33 8.02 -4.54 -13.32
N GLN A 34 8.86 -5.25 -14.06
CA GLN A 34 8.44 -6.02 -15.25
C GLN A 34 8.03 -7.46 -14.93
N ASN A 35 8.33 -7.95 -13.72
CA ASN A 35 8.01 -9.31 -13.30
C ASN A 35 7.06 -9.29 -12.09
N GLN A 36 5.85 -9.79 -12.29
CA GLN A 36 4.82 -9.79 -11.24
C GLN A 36 5.24 -10.51 -9.96
N GLY A 37 5.91 -11.66 -10.07
CA GLY A 37 6.39 -12.41 -8.91
C GLY A 37 7.45 -11.66 -8.11
N ARG A 38 8.43 -11.05 -8.80
CA ARG A 38 9.47 -10.25 -8.14
C ARG A 38 8.89 -9.00 -7.47
N PHE A 39 8.00 -8.29 -8.15
CA PHE A 39 7.33 -7.12 -7.57
C PHE A 39 6.55 -7.46 -6.30
N VAL A 40 5.74 -8.53 -6.34
CA VAL A 40 4.97 -8.96 -5.18
C VAL A 40 5.89 -9.40 -4.04
N TYR A 41 6.94 -10.15 -4.36
CA TYR A 41 7.96 -10.56 -3.39
C TYR A 41 8.59 -9.34 -2.71
N GLU A 42 9.12 -8.38 -3.48
CA GLU A 42 9.75 -7.17 -2.95
C GLU A 42 8.77 -6.32 -2.13
N PHE A 43 7.53 -6.18 -2.58
CA PHE A 43 6.49 -5.50 -1.81
C PHE A 43 6.26 -6.16 -0.44
N MET A 44 6.11 -7.48 -0.41
CA MET A 44 5.90 -8.22 0.85
C MET A 44 7.14 -8.19 1.74
N MET A 45 8.34 -8.25 1.18
CA MET A 45 9.59 -8.10 1.93
C MET A 45 9.71 -6.71 2.58
N MET A 46 9.29 -5.65 1.90
CA MET A 46 9.22 -4.32 2.50
C MET A 46 8.22 -4.25 3.66
N LEU A 47 7.06 -4.90 3.54
CA LEU A 47 6.09 -4.99 4.64
C LEU A 47 6.66 -5.79 5.82
N LEU A 48 7.29 -6.94 5.57
CA LEU A 48 7.90 -7.79 6.60
C LEU A 48 8.97 -7.02 7.37
N LYS A 49 9.94 -6.43 6.67
CA LYS A 49 10.98 -5.61 7.28
C LYS A 49 10.38 -4.48 8.12
N LYS A 50 9.28 -3.90 7.66
CA LYS A 50 8.61 -2.81 8.38
C LYS A 50 7.88 -3.29 9.62
N SER A 51 7.20 -4.43 9.57
CA SER A 51 6.50 -5.01 10.74
C SER A 51 7.48 -5.48 11.80
N GLU A 52 8.63 -6.04 11.40
CA GLU A 52 9.72 -6.43 12.30
C GLU A 52 10.31 -5.21 13.02
N LEU A 53 10.62 -4.14 12.27
CA LEU A 53 11.14 -2.90 12.84
C LEU A 53 10.17 -2.24 13.84
N LEU A 54 8.87 -2.44 13.65
CA LEU A 54 7.82 -1.94 14.55
C LEU A 54 7.50 -2.92 15.70
N ASN A 55 8.17 -4.07 15.78
CA ASN A 55 7.93 -5.13 16.76
C ASN A 55 6.50 -5.68 16.75
N TYR A 56 5.95 -5.97 15.57
CA TYR A 56 4.66 -6.66 15.42
C TYR A 56 4.89 -8.12 15.02
N PRO A 57 5.14 -9.04 15.98
CA PRO A 57 5.58 -10.41 15.68
C PRO A 57 4.51 -11.24 14.98
N GLN A 58 3.23 -11.09 15.33
CA GLN A 58 2.14 -11.85 14.71
C GLN A 58 2.00 -11.47 13.22
N LEU A 59 2.03 -10.17 12.92
CA LEU A 59 2.01 -9.67 11.55
C LEU A 59 3.26 -10.11 10.77
N SER A 60 4.44 -10.04 11.39
CA SER A 60 5.71 -10.44 10.77
C SER A 60 5.71 -11.94 10.44
N ALA A 61 5.21 -12.78 11.35
CA ALA A 61 5.06 -14.21 11.11
C ALA A 61 4.09 -14.50 9.97
N LEU A 62 2.94 -13.82 9.93
CA LEU A 62 1.95 -13.97 8.85
C LEU A 62 2.52 -13.58 7.49
N ILE A 63 3.20 -12.43 7.41
CA ILE A 63 3.86 -11.99 6.17
C ILE A 63 4.94 -13.00 5.78
N GLY A 64 5.83 -13.37 6.72
CA GLY A 64 6.94 -14.29 6.46
C GLY A 64 6.50 -15.68 5.96
N GLN A 65 5.39 -16.20 6.46
CA GLN A 65 4.80 -17.46 5.96
C GLN A 65 4.21 -17.33 4.55
N SER A 66 3.77 -16.13 4.16
CA SER A 66 3.11 -15.89 2.87
C SER A 66 4.07 -15.41 1.78
N VAL A 67 5.27 -14.95 2.16
CA VAL A 67 6.34 -14.53 1.23
C VAL A 67 6.78 -15.74 0.39
N GLY A 68 6.85 -15.57 -0.92
CA GLY A 68 7.20 -16.64 -1.86
C GLY A 68 6.02 -17.50 -2.29
N GLU A 69 4.99 -17.67 -1.45
CA GLU A 69 3.72 -18.31 -1.86
C GLU A 69 2.87 -17.37 -2.72
N THR A 70 2.88 -16.08 -2.37
CA THR A 70 2.14 -15.06 -3.10
C THR A 70 3.00 -14.47 -4.21
N THR A 71 2.65 -14.77 -5.47
CA THR A 71 3.48 -14.43 -6.65
C THR A 71 2.76 -13.59 -7.70
N HIS A 72 1.49 -13.25 -7.47
CA HIS A 72 0.68 -12.50 -8.43
C HIS A 72 -0.26 -11.51 -7.75
N ILE A 73 -0.71 -10.47 -8.48
CA ILE A 73 -1.50 -9.36 -7.93
C ILE A 73 -2.83 -9.82 -7.30
N PRO A 74 -3.62 -10.74 -7.90
CA PRO A 74 -4.80 -11.29 -7.23
C PRO A 74 -4.49 -12.02 -5.91
N GLY A 75 -3.32 -12.69 -5.83
CA GLY A 75 -2.86 -13.35 -4.62
C GLY A 75 -2.53 -12.31 -3.55
N LEU A 76 -1.82 -11.25 -3.94
CA LEU A 76 -1.51 -10.13 -3.06
C LEU A 76 -2.77 -9.44 -2.53
N SER A 77 -3.80 -9.28 -3.37
CA SER A 77 -5.10 -8.75 -2.95
C SER A 77 -5.73 -9.56 -1.81
N ARG A 78 -5.76 -10.90 -1.96
CA ARG A 78 -6.27 -11.81 -0.92
C ARG A 78 -5.39 -11.81 0.33
N PHE A 79 -4.07 -11.74 0.15
CA PHE A 79 -3.13 -11.63 1.26
C PHE A 79 -3.40 -10.36 2.09
N ILE A 80 -3.62 -9.21 1.45
CA ILE A 80 -3.95 -7.96 2.14
C ILE A 80 -5.24 -8.11 2.97
N THR A 81 -6.28 -8.77 2.43
CA THR A 81 -7.51 -9.07 3.20
C THR A 81 -7.20 -9.86 4.47
N ARG A 82 -6.47 -10.98 4.32
CA ARG A 82 -6.09 -11.81 5.47
C ARG A 82 -5.26 -11.03 6.47
N MET A 83 -4.29 -10.25 5.99
CA MET A 83 -3.39 -9.45 6.81
C MET A 83 -4.16 -8.44 7.68
N VAL A 84 -5.12 -7.71 7.10
CA VAL A 84 -5.94 -6.76 7.85
C VAL A 84 -6.85 -7.49 8.85
N GLN A 85 -7.47 -8.61 8.46
CA GLN A 85 -8.33 -9.40 9.35
C GLN A 85 -7.58 -10.03 10.53
N HIS A 86 -6.29 -10.34 10.39
CA HIS A 86 -5.45 -10.88 11.46
C HIS A 86 -4.86 -9.80 12.37
N THR A 87 -5.12 -8.52 12.07
CA THR A 87 -4.75 -7.43 12.98
C THR A 87 -5.80 -7.34 14.09
N GLU A 88 -5.40 -6.88 15.27
CA GLU A 88 -6.29 -6.58 16.39
C GLU A 88 -7.55 -5.80 15.96
N PRO A 89 -8.75 -6.12 16.49
CA PRO A 89 -10.03 -5.59 16.00
C PRO A 89 -10.13 -4.05 15.93
N ASP A 90 -9.47 -3.35 16.86
CA ASP A 90 -9.51 -1.88 16.95
C ASP A 90 -8.30 -1.20 16.29
N LYS A 91 -7.45 -1.97 15.60
CA LYS A 91 -6.20 -1.48 15.02
C LYS A 91 -6.35 -1.22 13.52
N SER A 92 -6.31 0.06 13.16
CA SER A 92 -6.35 0.51 11.77
C SER A 92 -4.99 0.43 11.08
N LEU A 93 -4.88 -0.40 10.04
CA LEU A 93 -3.67 -0.48 9.20
C LEU A 93 -3.62 0.65 8.18
N VAL A 94 -2.53 1.41 8.16
CA VAL A 94 -2.28 2.46 7.17
C VAL A 94 -1.04 2.10 6.36
N LEU A 95 -1.16 2.01 5.04
CA LEU A 95 -0.01 1.83 4.14
C LEU A 95 0.48 3.20 3.68
N MET A 96 1.78 3.46 3.79
CA MET A 96 2.39 4.66 3.23
C MET A 96 3.49 4.27 2.26
N ILE A 97 3.41 4.75 1.02
CA ILE A 97 4.37 4.42 -0.05
C ILE A 97 5.06 5.70 -0.50
N ASP A 98 6.34 5.84 -0.20
CA ASP A 98 7.18 6.95 -0.71
C ASP A 98 7.69 6.62 -2.13
N GLU A 99 7.87 7.65 -2.98
CA GLU A 99 8.59 7.59 -4.27
C GLU A 99 8.01 6.62 -5.31
N ILE A 100 6.70 6.36 -5.26
CA ILE A 100 6.03 5.41 -6.17
C ILE A 100 5.99 5.88 -7.65
N ASP A 101 6.10 7.18 -7.90
CA ASP A 101 6.00 7.77 -9.23
C ASP A 101 7.17 7.41 -10.15
N LYS A 102 8.35 7.12 -9.58
CA LYS A 102 9.51 6.60 -10.34
C LYS A 102 9.19 5.31 -11.09
N SER A 103 8.31 4.48 -10.52
CA SER A 103 7.92 3.18 -11.08
C SER A 103 6.55 3.21 -11.77
N ALA A 104 5.81 4.32 -11.70
CA ALA A 104 4.44 4.44 -12.21
C ALA A 104 4.30 4.46 -13.75
N ASN A 105 5.42 4.50 -14.47
CA ASN A 105 5.42 4.24 -15.91
C ASN A 105 5.26 2.75 -16.25
N ASN A 106 5.36 1.87 -15.27
CA ASN A 106 5.19 0.45 -15.45
C ASN A 106 3.73 0.02 -15.23
N GLN A 107 3.17 -0.73 -16.18
CA GLN A 107 1.80 -1.26 -16.11
C GLN A 107 1.55 -2.05 -14.83
N LEU A 108 2.52 -2.83 -14.35
CA LEU A 108 2.39 -3.63 -13.14
C LEU A 108 2.17 -2.77 -11.88
N VAL A 109 2.80 -1.60 -11.81
CA VAL A 109 2.60 -0.65 -10.70
C VAL A 109 1.21 -0.01 -10.79
N LEU A 110 0.73 0.26 -12.01
CA LEU A 110 -0.64 0.73 -12.24
C LEU A 110 -1.67 -0.34 -11.85
N ASP A 111 -1.44 -1.60 -12.20
CA ASP A 111 -2.29 -2.74 -11.82
C ASP A 111 -2.33 -2.92 -10.29
N PHE A 112 -1.18 -2.76 -9.63
CA PHE A 112 -1.09 -2.75 -8.18
C PHE A 112 -1.92 -1.62 -7.54
N LEU A 113 -1.80 -0.38 -8.06
CA LEU A 113 -2.59 0.75 -7.59
C LEU A 113 -4.09 0.59 -7.88
N GLY A 114 -4.44 0.02 -9.04
CA GLY A 114 -5.80 -0.33 -9.41
C GLY A 114 -6.39 -1.37 -8.47
N MET A 115 -5.62 -2.40 -8.10
CA MET A 115 -6.01 -3.39 -7.10
C MET A 115 -6.28 -2.75 -5.74
N LEU A 116 -5.38 -1.88 -5.25
CA LEU A 116 -5.61 -1.17 -3.98
C LEU A 116 -6.87 -0.29 -4.01
N ARG A 117 -7.11 0.40 -5.13
CA ARG A 117 -8.34 1.17 -5.34
C ARG A 117 -9.57 0.27 -5.29
N ASN A 118 -9.56 -0.87 -5.99
CA ASN A 118 -10.68 -1.80 -6.00
C ASN A 118 -11.01 -2.30 -4.60
N LYS A 119 -10.00 -2.70 -3.82
CA LYS A 119 -10.18 -3.11 -2.42
C LYS A 119 -10.78 -2.00 -1.56
N TYR A 120 -10.40 -0.74 -1.79
CA TYR A 120 -10.98 0.39 -1.05
C TYR A 120 -12.48 0.56 -1.35
N LEU A 121 -12.89 0.41 -2.62
CA LEU A 121 -14.29 0.47 -3.03
C LEU A 121 -15.08 -0.70 -2.42
N GLN A 122 -14.59 -1.93 -2.55
CA GLN A 122 -15.22 -3.13 -1.98
C GLN A 122 -15.37 -3.03 -0.45
N ARG A 123 -14.37 -2.46 0.25
CA ARG A 123 -14.47 -2.20 1.68
C ARG A 123 -15.60 -1.22 2.02
N SER A 124 -15.81 -0.18 1.20
CA SER A 124 -16.91 0.78 1.43
C SER A 124 -18.29 0.16 1.26
N GLU A 125 -18.37 -0.95 0.53
CA GLU A 125 -19.58 -1.77 0.32
C GLU A 125 -19.70 -2.93 1.33
N GLY A 126 -18.73 -3.10 2.22
CA GLY A 126 -18.70 -4.19 3.20
C GLY A 126 -18.27 -5.55 2.62
N GLU A 127 -17.71 -5.57 1.41
CA GLU A 127 -17.36 -6.80 0.68
C GLU A 127 -15.90 -7.24 0.88
N ASP A 128 -15.04 -6.39 1.46
CA ASP A 128 -13.62 -6.69 1.63
C ASP A 128 -13.00 -5.99 2.84
N HIS A 129 -11.89 -6.53 3.34
CA HIS A 129 -11.04 -5.90 4.34
C HIS A 129 -9.74 -5.43 3.67
N THR A 130 -9.37 -4.17 3.93
CA THR A 130 -8.13 -3.59 3.40
C THR A 130 -7.64 -2.48 4.32
N PHE A 131 -6.51 -1.86 3.97
CA PHE A 131 -5.95 -0.73 4.69
C PHE A 131 -6.99 0.37 4.97
N GLN A 132 -6.93 0.94 6.17
CA GLN A 132 -7.70 2.12 6.54
C GLN A 132 -7.48 3.27 5.57
N SER A 133 -6.23 3.45 5.15
CA SER A 133 -5.80 4.39 4.13
C SER A 133 -4.54 3.90 3.45
N VAL A 134 -4.38 4.21 2.17
CA VAL A 134 -3.08 4.16 1.48
C VAL A 134 -2.67 5.59 1.14
N ILE A 135 -1.47 5.99 1.59
CA ILE A 135 -0.94 7.34 1.42
C ILE A 135 0.26 7.25 0.47
N LEU A 136 0.11 7.83 -0.72
CA LEU A 136 1.22 7.98 -1.66
C LEU A 136 1.98 9.26 -1.33
N ALA A 137 3.26 9.13 -0.99
CA ALA A 137 4.12 10.22 -0.57
C ALA A 137 5.31 10.35 -1.53
N GLY A 138 5.94 11.54 -1.56
CA GLY A 138 7.11 11.75 -2.42
C GLY A 138 6.83 11.64 -3.92
N VAL A 139 5.55 11.77 -4.32
CA VAL A 139 5.12 11.76 -5.73
C VAL A 139 5.48 13.11 -6.35
N HIS A 140 6.48 13.15 -7.23
CA HIS A 140 6.92 14.34 -7.95
C HIS A 140 5.94 14.70 -9.07
N ASP A 141 5.41 13.69 -9.79
CA ASP A 141 4.42 13.90 -10.86
C ASP A 141 3.04 13.32 -10.51
N VAL A 142 2.34 14.02 -9.61
CA VAL A 142 0.99 13.65 -9.15
C VAL A 142 -0.03 13.71 -10.29
N LYS A 143 0.12 14.62 -11.25
CA LYS A 143 -0.85 14.82 -12.34
C LYS A 143 -0.82 13.62 -13.29
N THR A 144 0.38 13.23 -13.73
CA THR A 144 0.55 12.07 -14.62
C THR A 144 0.13 10.78 -13.92
N LEU A 145 0.48 10.62 -12.65
CA LEU A 145 0.06 9.45 -11.87
C LEU A 145 -1.47 9.35 -11.78
N LYS A 146 -2.15 10.47 -11.47
CA LYS A 146 -3.62 10.51 -11.40
C LYS A 146 -4.28 10.17 -12.75
N ALA A 147 -3.76 10.71 -13.85
CA ALA A 147 -4.29 10.45 -15.18
C ALA A 147 -4.18 8.97 -15.58
N LYS A 148 -3.08 8.30 -15.20
CA LYS A 148 -2.86 6.87 -15.50
C LYS A 148 -3.74 5.93 -14.71
N ILE A 149 -4.07 6.29 -13.47
CA ILE A 149 -4.95 5.49 -12.59
C ILE A 149 -6.43 5.71 -12.93
N ARG A 150 -6.77 6.85 -13.54
CA ARG A 150 -8.14 7.24 -13.89
C ARG A 150 -8.27 7.48 -15.39
N PRO A 151 -8.43 6.43 -16.22
CA PRO A 151 -8.95 6.63 -17.56
C PRO A 151 -10.35 7.29 -17.46
N ASP A 152 -10.63 8.24 -18.34
CA ASP A 152 -11.59 9.36 -18.23
C ASP A 152 -13.08 8.99 -17.97
N ASP A 153 -13.45 7.71 -17.93
CA ASP A 153 -14.84 7.24 -17.87
C ASP A 153 -15.50 7.24 -16.47
N GLU A 154 -14.74 7.48 -15.39
CA GLU A 154 -15.28 7.47 -14.02
C GLU A 154 -15.17 8.83 -13.33
N ARG A 155 -15.75 9.87 -13.92
CA ARG A 155 -16.01 11.15 -13.24
C ARG A 155 -17.21 11.04 -12.30
N ARG A 156 -17.04 10.36 -11.16
CA ARG A 156 -17.87 10.64 -9.97
C ARG A 156 -17.06 11.44 -8.95
N TYR A 157 -17.66 12.56 -8.55
CA TYR A 157 -17.14 13.54 -7.61
C TYR A 157 -16.78 12.87 -6.26
N ASN A 158 -15.72 13.39 -5.64
CA ASN A 158 -14.96 12.92 -4.48
C ASN A 158 -13.86 11.89 -4.81
N SER A 159 -12.61 12.36 -4.79
CA SER A 159 -11.46 11.49 -4.99
C SER A 159 -11.28 10.56 -3.80
N PRO A 160 -11.20 9.22 -3.98
CA PRO A 160 -10.99 8.27 -2.88
C PRO A 160 -9.58 8.35 -2.27
N TRP A 161 -8.75 9.28 -2.74
CA TRP A 161 -7.32 9.42 -2.42
C TRP A 161 -6.95 10.76 -1.77
N ASN A 162 -7.92 11.60 -1.38
CA ASN A 162 -7.66 12.89 -0.75
C ASN A 162 -8.44 13.02 0.57
N ILE A 163 -7.77 12.77 1.70
CA ILE A 163 -8.12 13.38 3.00
C ILE A 163 -6.83 13.99 3.56
N ALA A 164 -6.38 15.08 2.94
CA ALA A 164 -5.43 16.05 3.48
C ALA A 164 -5.25 17.18 2.45
N ALA A 165 -6.33 17.90 2.18
CA ALA A 165 -6.30 19.19 1.49
C ALA A 165 -7.54 20.00 1.90
N ASP A 166 -7.75 20.10 3.21
CA ASP A 166 -8.14 21.31 3.95
C ASP A 166 -7.90 21.05 5.45
#